data_AF-A0A1Z8KUB6-F1
#
_entry.id   AF-A0A1Z8KUB6-F1
#
_cell.length_a   1.000
_cell.length_b   1.000
_cell.length_c   1.000
_cell.angle_alpha   90.00
_cell.angle_beta   90.00
_cell.angle_gamma   90.00
#
_symmetry.space_group_name_H-M   'P 1'
#
loop_
_entity.id
_entity.type
_entity.pdbx_description
1 polymer ?
#
loop_
_entity_poly.entity_id
_entity_poly.type
_entity_poly.pdbx_seq_one_letter_code
_entity_poly.pdbx_strand_id
1 'polypeptide(L)'
;MAIDQQEFAPPEDVLFLAFVMRAAEGRTPVYGVALETDKVTLKRAFDSHRPERTEVGQEVLKQMMEDWRAGKHHQPWLYAKGDSYIVADDYFWLAMIERGNPSAFPALVFGEPLEQGLVEKKGPLGPDYVKQAFGNLLAQIEME
;
A
#
# COMPACT_ATOMS: atom_id res chain seq x y z
N MET A 1 -22.45 12.69 5.75
CA MET A 1 -21.41 12.88 6.79
C MET A 1 -20.08 12.81 6.08
N ALA A 2 -19.22 13.83 6.22
CA ALA A 2 -17.84 13.72 5.78
C ALA A 2 -17.20 12.67 6.70
N ILE A 3 -16.89 11.51 6.13
CA ILE A 3 -16.14 10.48 6.85
C ILE A 3 -14.76 11.08 7.05
N ASP A 4 -14.38 11.30 8.31
CA ASP A 4 -13.09 11.88 8.63
C ASP A 4 -12.02 10.84 8.29
N GLN A 5 -11.42 10.97 7.11
CA GLN A 5 -10.43 10.02 6.57
C GLN A 5 -9.23 9.85 7.51
N GLN A 6 -9.03 10.80 8.43
CA GLN A 6 -7.96 10.82 9.41
C GLN A 6 -8.06 9.69 10.45
N GLU A 7 -9.25 9.16 10.76
CA GLU A 7 -9.39 8.00 11.67
C GLU A 7 -8.95 6.67 11.03
N PHE A 8 -8.93 6.59 9.70
CA PHE A 8 -8.59 5.36 9.00
C PHE A 8 -7.12 5.25 8.63
N ALA A 9 -6.43 6.38 8.51
CA ALA A 9 -5.00 6.41 8.28
C ALA A 9 -4.27 5.65 9.40
N PRO A 10 -3.33 4.75 9.08
CA PRO A 10 -2.50 4.13 10.10
C PRO A 10 -1.63 5.17 10.81
N PRO A 11 -1.11 4.84 12.01
CA PRO A 11 -0.08 5.65 12.64
C PRO A 11 1.11 5.88 11.69
N GLU A 12 1.90 6.90 11.97
CA GLU A 12 3.05 7.24 11.15
C GLU A 12 4.10 6.10 11.15
N ASP A 13 4.33 5.51 9.98
CA ASP A 13 5.36 4.50 9.76
C ASP A 13 6.66 5.18 9.30
N VAL A 14 7.60 5.37 10.24
CA VAL A 14 8.91 5.98 9.97
C VAL A 14 9.71 5.23 8.89
N LEU A 15 9.56 3.91 8.79
CA LEU A 15 10.23 3.13 7.74
C LEU A 15 9.62 3.43 6.38
N PHE A 16 8.30 3.51 6.31
CA PHE A 16 7.59 3.92 5.10
C PHE A 16 8.01 5.33 4.66
N LEU A 17 8.05 6.31 5.57
CA LEU A 17 8.52 7.66 5.27
C LEU A 17 9.95 7.66 4.74
N ALA A 18 10.84 6.89 5.37
CA ALA A 18 12.21 6.73 4.89
C ALA A 18 12.28 6.14 3.48
N PHE A 19 11.41 5.19 3.13
CA PHE A 19 11.31 4.65 1.78
C PHE A 19 10.81 5.69 0.77
N VAL A 20 9.76 6.45 1.12
CA VAL A 20 9.21 7.52 0.29
C VAL A 20 10.29 8.56 -0.03
N MET A 21 11.00 9.08 0.99
CA MET A 21 12.07 10.05 0.80
C MET A 21 13.19 9.51 -0.09
N ARG A 22 13.72 8.32 0.22
CA ARG A 22 14.81 7.72 -0.55
C ARG A 22 14.39 7.44 -1.99
N ALA A 23 13.13 7.06 -2.22
CA ALA A 23 12.63 6.81 -3.57
C ALA A 23 12.43 8.12 -4.37
N ALA A 24 11.96 9.19 -3.73
CA ALA A 24 11.87 10.52 -4.33
C ALA A 24 13.25 11.11 -4.68
N GLU A 25 14.30 10.71 -3.97
CA GLU A 25 15.71 11.04 -4.28
C GLU A 25 16.36 10.09 -5.31
N GLY A 26 15.65 9.04 -5.75
CA GLY A 26 16.19 8.01 -6.65
C GLY A 26 17.18 7.04 -6.00
N ARG A 27 17.25 7.00 -4.67
CA ARG A 27 18.11 6.08 -3.89
C ARG A 27 17.48 4.73 -3.60
N THR A 28 16.15 4.63 -3.74
CA THR A 28 15.40 3.37 -3.65
C THR A 28 14.53 3.23 -4.90
N PRO A 29 14.67 2.15 -5.69
CA PRO A 29 13.80 1.95 -6.84
C PRO A 29 12.37 1.64 -6.39
N VAL A 30 11.38 1.97 -7.20
CA VAL A 30 9.99 1.55 -7.02
C VAL A 30 9.58 0.69 -8.20
N TYR A 31 8.90 -0.42 -7.97
CA TYR A 31 8.38 -1.28 -9.04
C TYR A 31 6.87 -1.40 -8.94
N GLY A 32 6.21 -1.37 -10.10
CA GLY A 32 4.85 -1.89 -10.21
C GLY A 32 4.91 -3.40 -10.31
N VAL A 33 4.15 -4.11 -9.50
CA VAL A 33 4.13 -5.57 -9.47
C VAL A 33 2.71 -6.11 -9.53
N ALA A 34 2.56 -7.35 -9.98
CA ALA A 34 1.36 -8.14 -9.76
C ALA A 34 1.73 -9.34 -8.87
N LEU A 35 0.96 -9.54 -7.79
CA LEU A 35 1.24 -10.55 -6.77
C LEU A 35 0.09 -11.54 -6.65
N GLU A 36 0.40 -12.83 -6.58
CA GLU A 36 -0.53 -13.90 -6.22
C GLU A 36 -0.80 -13.88 -4.71
N THR A 37 -2.06 -13.65 -4.34
CA THR A 37 -2.48 -13.40 -2.97
C THR A 37 -2.21 -14.59 -2.03
N ASP A 38 -2.36 -15.82 -2.53
CA ASP A 38 -2.17 -17.06 -1.77
C ASP A 38 -0.70 -17.43 -1.57
N LYS A 39 0.21 -16.80 -2.33
CA LYS A 39 1.65 -17.08 -2.27
C LYS A 39 2.43 -16.06 -1.46
N VAL A 40 1.88 -14.87 -1.21
CA VAL A 40 2.56 -13.81 -0.46
C VAL A 40 2.09 -13.74 0.99
N THR A 41 3.00 -13.37 1.90
CA THR A 41 2.64 -12.97 3.26
C THR A 41 2.57 -11.46 3.33
N LEU A 42 1.37 -10.93 3.61
CA LEU A 42 1.15 -9.51 3.84
C LEU A 42 0.94 -9.24 5.33
N LYS A 43 1.53 -8.16 5.83
CA LYS A 43 1.40 -7.71 7.22
C LYS A 43 1.10 -6.21 7.25
N ARG A 44 0.49 -5.75 8.33
CA ARG A 44 0.37 -4.31 8.62
C ARG A 44 1.62 -3.86 9.35
N ALA A 45 1.98 -2.60 9.17
CA ALA A 45 2.98 -1.97 10.04
C ALA A 45 2.48 -1.93 11.51
N PHE A 46 1.16 -1.71 11.70
CA PHE A 46 0.52 -1.60 13.01
C PHE A 46 -0.64 -2.59 13.16
N ASP A 47 -0.38 -3.73 13.81
CA ASP A 47 -1.36 -4.81 13.97
C ASP A 47 -2.55 -4.49 14.88
N SER A 48 -2.48 -3.44 15.69
CA SER A 48 -3.62 -2.99 16.49
C SER A 48 -4.60 -2.11 15.71
N HIS A 49 -4.15 -1.50 14.61
CA HIS A 49 -4.98 -0.60 13.81
C HIS A 49 -5.80 -1.42 12.80
N ARG A 50 -7.12 -1.44 12.99
CA ARG A 50 -8.07 -2.25 12.21
C ARG A 50 -9.29 -1.40 11.86
N PRO A 51 -9.14 -0.36 11.01
CA PRO A 51 -10.23 0.55 10.69
C PRO A 51 -11.42 -0.17 10.04
N GLU A 52 -11.16 -1.27 9.34
CA GLU A 52 -12.18 -2.14 8.74
C GLU A 52 -13.14 -2.76 9.76
N ARG A 53 -12.77 -2.87 11.05
CA ARG A 53 -13.65 -3.49 12.06
C ARG A 53 -14.74 -2.55 12.57
N THR A 54 -14.67 -1.26 12.23
CA THR A 54 -15.71 -0.28 12.55
C THR A 54 -16.90 -0.42 11.60
N GLU A 55 -18.09 0.03 12.00
CA GLU A 55 -19.28 0.00 11.10
C GLU A 55 -19.02 0.80 9.82
N VAL A 56 -18.40 1.97 9.93
CA VAL A 56 -18.06 2.81 8.78
C VAL A 56 -16.99 2.14 7.91
N GLY A 57 -15.97 1.54 8.53
CA GLY A 57 -14.93 0.81 7.80
C GLY A 57 -15.43 -0.42 7.06
N GLN A 58 -16.48 -1.09 7.55
CA GLN A 58 -17.14 -2.17 6.83
C GLN A 58 -17.79 -1.67 5.53
N GLU A 59 -18.42 -0.50 5.54
CA GLU A 59 -19.00 0.09 4.33
C GLU A 59 -17.92 0.52 3.33
N VAL A 60 -16.82 1.10 3.81
CA VAL A 60 -15.65 1.42 2.97
C VAL A 60 -15.09 0.16 2.31
N LEU A 61 -14.90 -0.91 3.08
CA LEU A 61 -14.40 -2.18 2.55
C LEU A 61 -15.36 -2.78 1.50
N LYS A 62 -16.67 -2.67 1.72
CA LYS A 62 -17.69 -3.10 0.76
C LYS A 62 -17.60 -2.30 -0.55
N GLN A 63 -17.51 -0.98 -0.45
CA GLN A 63 -17.33 -0.09 -1.60
C GLN A 63 -16.05 -0.42 -2.37
N MET A 64 -14.93 -0.63 -1.69
CA MET A 64 -13.66 -1.02 -2.33
C MET A 64 -13.74 -2.36 -3.06
N MET A 65 -14.48 -3.34 -2.51
CA MET A 65 -14.72 -4.61 -3.21
C MET A 65 -15.58 -4.43 -4.48
N GLU A 66 -16.54 -3.51 -4.45
CA GLU A 66 -17.35 -3.17 -5.64
C GLU A 66 -16.52 -2.45 -6.69
N ASP A 67 -15.68 -1.49 -6.28
CA ASP A 67 -14.76 -0.77 -7.16
C ASP A 67 -13.72 -1.71 -7.79
N TRP A 68 -13.21 -2.67 -7.03
CA TRP A 68 -12.34 -3.74 -7.55
C TRP A 68 -13.02 -4.52 -8.69
N ARG A 69 -14.26 -4.96 -8.47
CA ARG A 69 -15.04 -5.69 -9.51
C ARG A 69 -15.34 -4.83 -10.73
N ALA A 70 -15.44 -3.52 -10.56
CA ALA A 70 -15.60 -2.55 -11.64
C ALA A 70 -14.27 -2.17 -12.33
N GLY A 71 -13.14 -2.74 -11.92
CA GLY A 71 -11.81 -2.43 -12.44
C GLY A 71 -11.23 -1.09 -11.95
N LYS A 72 -11.89 -0.41 -11.02
CA LYS A 72 -11.49 0.89 -10.45
C LYS A 72 -10.70 0.70 -9.17
N HIS A 73 -9.57 0.03 -9.27
CA HIS A 73 -8.77 -0.36 -8.13
C HIS A 73 -7.59 0.60 -7.95
N HIS A 74 -7.33 0.93 -6.69
CA HIS A 74 -6.10 1.64 -6.28
C HIS A 74 -4.97 0.62 -6.13
N GLN A 75 -3.71 1.04 -6.11
CA GLN A 75 -2.59 0.13 -5.88
C GLN A 75 -2.02 0.40 -4.48
N PRO A 76 -1.95 -0.59 -3.59
CA PRO A 76 -1.33 -0.39 -2.28
C PRO A 76 0.18 -0.20 -2.43
N TRP A 77 0.75 0.60 -1.55
CA TRP A 77 2.20 0.74 -1.41
C TRP A 77 2.76 -0.25 -0.39
N LEU A 78 3.76 -1.00 -0.84
CA LEU A 78 4.38 -2.09 -0.09
C LEU A 78 5.88 -1.85 0.06
N TYR A 79 6.46 -2.40 1.12
CA TYR A 79 7.89 -2.65 1.20
C TYR A 79 8.16 -4.04 1.77
N ALA A 80 9.27 -4.64 1.35
CA ALA A 80 9.67 -5.96 1.85
C ALA A 80 10.34 -5.86 3.22
N LYS A 81 10.02 -6.79 4.13
CA LYS A 81 10.67 -6.95 5.42
C LYS A 81 10.81 -8.44 5.75
N GLY A 82 12.01 -8.98 5.55
CA GLY A 82 12.24 -10.42 5.53
C GLY A 82 11.42 -11.06 4.40
N ASP A 83 10.75 -12.17 4.69
CA ASP A 83 9.94 -12.92 3.71
C ASP A 83 8.47 -12.45 3.66
N SER A 84 8.21 -11.18 3.95
CA SER A 84 6.86 -10.61 3.98
C SER A 84 6.85 -9.21 3.38
N TYR A 85 5.71 -8.83 2.82
CA TYR A 85 5.43 -7.44 2.47
C TYR A 85 4.69 -6.74 3.61
N ILE A 86 5.02 -5.48 3.84
CA ILE A 86 4.33 -4.61 4.78
C ILE A 86 3.47 -3.62 3.99
N VAL A 87 2.18 -3.57 4.32
CA VAL A 87 1.24 -2.53 3.87
C VAL A 87 1.31 -1.38 4.88
N ALA A 88 1.58 -0.17 4.40
CA ALA A 88 1.81 0.99 5.26
C ALA A 88 0.84 2.16 5.01
N ASP A 89 0.19 2.21 3.85
CA ASP A 89 -0.63 3.32 3.40
C ASP A 89 -2.14 3.06 3.54
N ASP A 90 -2.62 1.87 3.17
CA ASP A 90 -4.05 1.54 3.13
C ASP A 90 -4.34 0.15 3.69
N TYR A 91 -4.88 0.09 4.92
CA TYR A 91 -5.17 -1.17 5.59
C TYR A 91 -6.45 -1.86 5.09
N PHE A 92 -7.30 -1.16 4.34
CA PHE A 92 -8.47 -1.78 3.73
C PHE A 92 -8.10 -2.72 2.59
N TRP A 93 -7.00 -2.46 1.88
CA TRP A 93 -6.42 -3.39 0.91
C TRP A 93 -6.12 -4.75 1.53
N LEU A 94 -5.44 -4.73 2.67
CA LEU A 94 -5.13 -5.96 3.38
C LEU A 94 -6.39 -6.65 3.89
N ALA A 95 -7.36 -5.90 4.40
CA ALA A 95 -8.64 -6.46 4.84
C ALA A 95 -9.42 -7.13 3.68
N MET A 96 -9.31 -6.60 2.46
CA MET A 96 -9.90 -7.21 1.26
C MET A 96 -9.24 -8.56 0.97
N ILE A 97 -7.90 -8.57 0.97
CA ILE A 97 -7.08 -9.76 0.73
C ILE A 97 -7.34 -10.84 1.80
N GLU A 98 -7.46 -10.46 3.07
CA GLU A 98 -7.82 -11.38 4.17
C GLU A 98 -9.22 -12.01 3.98
N ARG A 99 -10.11 -11.38 3.19
CA ARG A 99 -11.41 -11.95 2.77
C ARG A 99 -11.33 -12.82 1.52
N GLY A 100 -10.11 -13.15 1.08
CA GLY A 100 -9.86 -14.04 -0.06
C GLY A 100 -10.12 -13.40 -1.42
N ASN A 101 -10.16 -12.07 -1.51
CA ASN A 101 -10.32 -11.36 -2.78
C ASN A 101 -9.32 -10.20 -2.87
N PRO A 102 -8.68 -9.99 -4.03
CA PRO A 102 -8.64 -10.86 -5.22
C PRO A 102 -7.65 -12.03 -5.11
N SER A 103 -7.65 -12.95 -6.08
CA SER A 103 -6.64 -14.03 -6.19
C SER A 103 -5.24 -13.52 -6.57
N ALA A 104 -5.19 -12.37 -7.24
CA ALA A 104 -3.97 -11.63 -7.49
C ALA A 104 -4.28 -10.13 -7.53
N PHE A 105 -3.33 -9.30 -7.13
CA PHE A 105 -3.51 -7.84 -7.07
C PHE A 105 -2.26 -7.10 -7.57
N PRO A 106 -2.43 -5.94 -8.21
CA PRO A 106 -1.31 -5.06 -8.50
C PRO A 106 -0.92 -4.26 -7.25
N ALA A 107 0.37 -3.98 -7.10
CA ALA A 107 0.90 -3.17 -6.02
C ALA A 107 2.11 -2.36 -6.47
N LEU A 108 2.49 -1.37 -5.67
CA LEU A 108 3.73 -0.61 -5.82
C LEU A 108 4.68 -1.00 -4.70
N VAL A 109 5.88 -1.47 -5.05
CA VAL A 109 6.87 -1.97 -4.07
C VAL A 109 8.08 -1.04 -4.04
N PHE A 110 8.43 -0.57 -2.84
CA PHE A 110 9.73 0.06 -2.59
C PHE A 110 10.84 -0.99 -2.48
N GLY A 111 11.90 -0.78 -3.25
CA GLY A 111 13.01 -1.73 -3.35
C GLY A 111 12.70 -2.92 -4.26
N GLU A 112 13.60 -3.89 -4.26
CA GLU A 112 13.42 -5.11 -5.07
C GLU A 112 12.27 -5.96 -4.50
N PRO A 113 11.29 -6.39 -5.33
CA PRO A 113 10.20 -7.24 -4.86
C PRO A 113 10.69 -8.65 -4.51
N LEU A 114 10.01 -9.28 -3.57
CA LEU A 114 10.17 -10.71 -3.28
C LEU A 114 9.75 -11.54 -4.50
N GLU A 115 10.53 -12.56 -4.83
CA GLU A 115 10.23 -13.48 -5.94
C GLU A 115 8.98 -14.33 -5.67
N GLN A 116 8.73 -14.65 -4.40
CA GLN A 116 7.59 -15.47 -4.01
C GLN A 116 6.27 -14.76 -4.34
N GLY A 117 5.43 -15.41 -5.14
CA GLY A 117 4.14 -14.88 -5.57
C GLY A 117 4.21 -13.75 -6.59
N LEU A 118 5.40 -13.40 -7.10
CA LEU A 118 5.56 -12.39 -8.13
C LEU A 118 5.12 -12.94 -9.50
N VAL A 119 4.07 -12.36 -10.06
CA VAL A 119 3.56 -12.71 -11.40
C VAL A 119 4.17 -11.81 -12.46
N GLU A 120 4.25 -10.51 -12.15
CA GLU A 120 4.75 -9.49 -13.07
C GLU A 120 5.53 -8.42 -12.31
N LYS A 121 6.61 -7.91 -12.94
CA LYS A 121 7.40 -6.79 -12.45
C LYS A 121 7.58 -5.76 -13.58
N LYS A 122 7.27 -4.50 -13.28
CA LYS A 122 7.40 -3.35 -14.19
C LYS A 122 8.19 -2.22 -13.52
N GLY A 123 9.08 -1.59 -14.28
CA GLY A 123 9.91 -0.49 -13.81
C GLY A 123 11.42 -0.80 -13.86
N PRO A 124 12.25 -0.06 -13.09
CA PRO A 124 11.85 0.84 -12.00
C PRO A 124 11.08 2.07 -12.47
N LEU A 125 10.11 2.49 -11.67
CA LEU A 125 9.43 3.77 -11.80
C LEU A 125 10.40 4.89 -11.38
N GLY A 126 10.42 5.98 -12.15
CA GLY A 126 11.33 7.10 -11.90
C GLY A 126 10.96 7.89 -10.63
N PRO A 127 11.92 8.67 -10.07
CA PRO A 127 11.67 9.45 -8.85
C PRO A 127 10.51 10.46 -8.98
N ASP A 128 10.27 10.98 -10.18
CA ASP A 128 9.17 11.92 -10.44
C ASP A 128 7.79 11.28 -10.24
N TYR A 129 7.65 9.98 -10.48
CA TYR A 129 6.42 9.24 -10.19
C TYR A 129 6.13 9.25 -8.68
N VAL A 130 7.17 9.02 -7.86
CA VAL A 130 7.06 9.01 -6.39
C VAL A 130 6.72 10.42 -5.88
N LYS A 131 7.39 11.46 -6.40
CA LYS A 131 7.09 12.85 -6.05
C LYS A 131 5.67 13.25 -6.41
N GLN A 132 5.16 12.78 -7.54
CA GLN A 132 3.77 13.01 -7.93
C GLN A 132 2.78 12.31 -6.98
N ALA A 133 3.09 11.07 -6.57
CA ALA A 133 2.23 10.31 -5.66
C ALA A 133 2.22 10.86 -4.23
N PHE A 134 3.36 11.37 -3.75
CA PHE A 134 3.55 11.78 -2.34
C PHE A 134 3.88 13.27 -2.16
N GLY A 135 3.61 14.13 -3.14
CA GLY A 135 4.05 15.53 -3.13
C GLY A 135 3.64 16.31 -1.87
N ASN A 136 2.42 16.11 -1.37
CA ASN A 136 1.94 16.76 -0.14
C ASN A 136 2.68 16.25 1.11
N LEU A 137 2.94 14.95 1.18
CA LEU A 137 3.66 14.32 2.30
C LEU A 137 5.11 14.77 2.32
N LEU A 138 5.77 14.82 1.16
CA LEU A 138 7.15 15.30 1.03
C LEU A 138 7.27 16.78 1.43
N ALA A 139 6.32 17.62 1.02
CA ALA A 139 6.30 19.03 1.40
C ALA A 139 6.11 19.23 2.91
N GLN A 140 5.39 18.33 3.60
CA GLN A 140 5.23 18.38 5.05
C GLN A 140 6.52 18.02 5.78
N ILE A 141 7.22 16.98 5.32
CA ILE A 141 8.49 16.53 5.91
C ILE A 141 9.60 17.59 5.76
N GLU A 142 9.65 18.31 4.63
CA GLU A 142 10.65 19.37 4.41
C GLU A 142 10.46 20.61 5.30
N MET A 143 9.30 20.77 5.94
CA MET A 143 9.00 21.91 6.83
C MET A 143 9.31 21.65 8.30
N GLU A 144 9.61 20.41 8.69
CA GLU A 144 9.97 20.00 10.07
C GLU A 144 11.49 19.91 10.28
#